data_AF-A0A291DXP2-F1
#
_entry.id   AF-A0A291DXP2-F1
#
_cell.length_a   1.000
_cell.length_b   1.000
_cell.length_c   1.000
_cell.angle_alpha   90.00
_cell.angle_beta   90.00
_cell.angle_gamma   90.00
#
_symmetry.space_group_name_H-M   'P 1'
#
loop_
_entity.id
_entity.type
_entity.pdbx_description
1 polymer ?
#
loop_
_entity_poly.entity_id
_entity_poly.type
_entity_poly.pdbx_seq_one_letter_code
_entity_poly.pdbx_strand_id
1 'polypeptide(L)'
;MNAYVLTALGRIKWAFNTIGAYPVFLSAFIGGVYGALTTKEISWVILTCMMFFALVERFYRQQKAHIEKRSQGERKQSFIKSAFISNLGHQLIILDEFKYNGVLFKVIAFYEIPIAQTIAGPLCPRCHHRLTERLRIRFFVLTDITLHCCCGFSYASKHTIIELVKEVETHKNLI
;
A
#
# COMPACT_ATOMS: atom_id res chain seq x y z
N MET A 1 -15.30 19.27 11.63
CA MET A 1 -15.39 18.89 10.20
C MET A 1 -15.31 17.37 10.13
N ASN A 2 -16.43 16.67 9.90
CA ASN A 2 -16.54 15.23 10.11
C ASN A 2 -15.65 14.42 9.15
N ALA A 3 -14.87 13.49 9.69
CA ALA A 3 -14.00 12.57 8.93
C ALA A 3 -14.75 11.84 7.79
N TYR A 4 -16.05 11.60 7.98
CA TYR A 4 -16.95 11.03 6.98
C TYR A 4 -17.08 11.87 5.70
N VAL A 5 -17.11 13.20 5.82
CA VAL A 5 -17.25 14.13 4.67
C VAL A 5 -15.96 14.13 3.84
N LEU A 6 -14.80 14.07 4.49
CA LEU A 6 -13.50 13.96 3.82
C LEU A 6 -13.33 12.62 3.09
N THR A 7 -13.81 11.51 3.67
CA THR A 7 -13.79 10.21 3.00
C THR A 7 -14.77 10.12 1.84
N ALA A 8 -15.94 10.75 1.93
CA ALA A 8 -16.94 10.76 0.86
C ALA A 8 -16.47 11.60 -0.33
N LEU A 9 -15.94 12.81 -0.09
CA LEU A 9 -15.35 13.66 -1.14
C LEU A 9 -14.13 13.00 -1.80
N GLY A 10 -13.31 12.28 -1.02
CA GLY A 10 -12.19 11.49 -1.55
C GLY A 10 -12.63 10.34 -2.45
N ARG A 11 -13.73 9.65 -2.12
CA ARG A 11 -14.34 8.58 -2.93
C ARG A 11 -14.99 9.11 -4.21
N ILE A 12 -15.68 10.24 -4.15
CA ILE A 12 -16.29 10.90 -5.33
C ILE A 12 -15.21 11.42 -6.29
N LYS A 13 -14.14 12.03 -5.78
CA LYS A 13 -13.02 12.50 -6.60
C LYS A 13 -12.24 11.35 -7.24
N TRP A 14 -12.14 10.21 -6.55
CA TRP A 14 -11.59 8.98 -7.14
C TRP A 14 -12.50 8.49 -8.25
N ALA A 15 -13.79 8.31 -7.96
CA ALA A 15 -14.82 7.90 -8.92
C ALA A 15 -14.83 8.79 -10.17
N PHE A 16 -14.83 10.11 -10.08
CA PHE A 16 -14.77 10.98 -11.26
C PHE A 16 -13.49 10.80 -12.11
N ASN A 17 -12.34 10.52 -11.47
CA ASN A 17 -11.06 10.42 -12.17
C ASN A 17 -10.79 9.02 -12.76
N THR A 18 -11.37 7.96 -12.19
CA THR A 18 -11.39 6.60 -12.74
C THR A 18 -12.55 6.39 -13.72
N ILE A 19 -13.73 6.94 -13.46
CA ILE A 19 -14.95 6.74 -14.26
C ILE A 19 -15.03 7.72 -15.45
N GLY A 20 -14.45 8.93 -15.39
CA GLY A 20 -14.60 9.91 -16.47
C GLY A 20 -13.71 9.66 -17.68
N ALA A 21 -12.44 9.31 -17.46
CA ALA A 21 -11.44 9.35 -18.53
C ALA A 21 -11.01 7.97 -19.05
N TYR A 22 -10.99 6.94 -18.21
CA TYR A 22 -10.68 5.58 -18.66
C TYR A 22 -11.63 5.08 -19.76
N PRO A 23 -12.97 5.21 -19.62
CA PRO A 23 -13.88 4.81 -20.70
C PRO A 23 -13.73 5.68 -21.94
N VAL A 24 -13.31 6.94 -21.83
CA VAL A 24 -13.05 7.82 -22.99
C VAL A 24 -11.82 7.36 -23.77
N PHE A 25 -10.72 7.04 -23.09
CA PHE A 25 -9.54 6.49 -23.77
C PHE A 25 -9.81 5.11 -24.35
N LEU A 26 -10.61 4.29 -23.66
CA LEU A 26 -10.99 2.96 -24.13
C LEU A 26 -11.91 3.03 -25.35
N SER A 27 -12.91 3.91 -25.34
CA SER A 27 -13.81 4.11 -26.49
C SER A 27 -13.07 4.70 -27.69
N ALA A 28 -12.15 5.66 -27.46
CA ALA A 28 -11.29 6.20 -28.51
C ALA A 28 -10.34 5.14 -29.08
N PHE A 29 -9.81 4.24 -28.25
CA PHE A 29 -8.99 3.12 -28.71
C PHE A 29 -9.80 2.13 -29.57
N ILE A 30 -10.99 1.72 -29.11
CA ILE A 30 -11.86 0.81 -29.87
C ILE A 30 -12.31 1.45 -31.19
N GLY A 31 -12.70 2.72 -31.17
CA GLY A 31 -13.03 3.49 -32.37
C GLY A 31 -11.84 3.63 -33.32
N GLY A 32 -10.63 3.80 -32.77
CA GLY A 32 -9.37 3.79 -33.50
C GLY A 32 -9.13 2.49 -34.26
N VAL A 33 -9.26 1.35 -33.56
CA VAL A 33 -9.12 0.01 -34.15
C VAL A 33 -10.15 -0.21 -35.26
N TYR A 34 -11.41 0.16 -35.01
CA TYR A 34 -12.48 0.03 -36.00
C TYR A 34 -12.23 0.90 -37.24
N GLY A 35 -11.79 2.14 -37.05
CA GLY A 35 -11.41 3.05 -38.15
C GLY A 35 -10.24 2.49 -38.96
N ALA A 36 -9.22 1.93 -38.30
CA ALA A 36 -8.06 1.33 -38.96
C ALA A 36 -8.44 0.11 -39.82
N LEU A 37 -9.36 -0.74 -39.32
CA LEU A 37 -9.81 -1.93 -40.04
C LEU A 37 -10.70 -1.61 -41.25
N THR A 38 -11.51 -0.55 -41.16
CA THR A 38 -12.49 -0.18 -42.20
C THR A 38 -11.89 0.68 -43.31
N THR A 39 -11.16 1.73 -42.95
CA THR A 39 -10.63 2.71 -43.91
C THR A 39 -9.23 2.38 -44.41
N LYS A 40 -8.48 1.54 -43.68
CA LYS A 40 -7.07 1.21 -43.95
C LYS A 40 -6.12 2.41 -44.01
N GLU A 41 -6.53 3.57 -43.49
CA GLU A 41 -5.65 4.73 -43.41
C GLU A 41 -4.66 4.60 -42.25
N ILE A 42 -3.44 5.07 -42.48
CA ILE A 42 -2.34 5.06 -41.48
C ILE A 42 -2.67 5.97 -40.29
N SER A 43 -3.45 7.03 -40.51
CA SER A 43 -3.92 7.98 -39.49
C SER A 43 -4.60 7.27 -38.31
N TRP A 44 -5.48 6.31 -38.60
CA TRP A 44 -6.20 5.52 -37.60
C TRP A 44 -5.28 4.57 -36.82
N VAL A 45 -4.26 4.00 -37.48
CA VAL A 45 -3.26 3.14 -36.82
C VAL A 45 -2.47 3.96 -35.81
N ILE A 46 -2.00 5.16 -36.20
CA ILE A 46 -1.27 6.07 -35.30
C ILE A 46 -2.15 6.47 -34.10
N LEU A 47 -3.40 6.83 -34.36
CA LEU A 47 -4.36 7.22 -33.31
C LEU A 47 -4.60 6.07 -32.32
N THR A 48 -4.73 4.84 -32.82
CA THR A 48 -4.88 3.63 -32.01
C THR A 48 -3.66 3.39 -31.10
N CYS A 49 -2.45 3.50 -31.66
CA CYS A 49 -1.22 3.35 -30.86
C CYS A 49 -1.12 4.42 -29.77
N MET A 50 -1.41 5.69 -30.08
CA MET A 50 -1.38 6.76 -29.08
C MET A 50 -2.40 6.54 -27.96
N MET A 51 -3.62 6.13 -28.29
CA MET A 51 -4.64 5.83 -27.28
C MET A 51 -4.27 4.62 -26.41
N PHE A 52 -3.62 3.61 -26.98
CA PHE A 52 -3.08 2.48 -26.22
C PHE A 52 -2.01 2.93 -25.21
N PHE A 53 -1.03 3.72 -25.63
CA PHE A 53 -0.01 4.23 -24.72
C PHE A 53 -0.62 5.12 -23.62
N ALA A 54 -1.60 5.95 -23.96
CA ALA A 54 -2.32 6.76 -22.98
C ALA A 54 -3.08 5.91 -21.94
N LEU A 55 -3.70 4.80 -22.36
CA LEU A 55 -4.33 3.83 -21.45
C LEU A 55 -3.31 3.20 -20.51
N VAL A 56 -2.19 2.71 -21.05
CA VAL A 56 -1.12 2.08 -20.26
C VAL A 56 -0.53 3.05 -19.25
N GLU A 57 -0.21 4.28 -19.67
CA GLU A 57 0.35 5.30 -18.79
C GLU A 57 -0.63 5.67 -17.67
N ARG A 58 -1.91 5.87 -18.01
CA ARG A 58 -2.92 6.23 -17.02
C ARG A 58 -3.15 5.10 -16.02
N PHE A 59 -3.18 3.85 -16.48
CA PHE A 59 -3.24 2.68 -15.62
C PHE A 59 -2.04 2.62 -14.67
N TYR A 60 -0.83 2.83 -15.18
CA TYR A 60 0.39 2.86 -14.37
C TYR A 60 0.35 3.96 -13.31
N ARG A 61 -0.07 5.18 -13.67
CA ARG A 61 -0.23 6.30 -12.72
C ARG A 61 -1.28 5.99 -11.64
N GLN A 62 -2.37 5.33 -11.99
CA GLN A 62 -3.40 4.92 -11.02
C GLN A 62 -2.85 3.86 -10.05
N GLN A 63 -2.14 2.85 -10.54
CA GLN A 63 -1.51 1.83 -9.69
C GLN A 63 -0.48 2.45 -8.75
N LYS A 64 0.37 3.33 -9.27
CA LYS A 64 1.33 4.08 -8.46
C LYS A 64 0.63 4.89 -7.35
N ALA A 65 -0.42 5.64 -7.69
CA ALA A 65 -1.18 6.41 -6.71
C ALA A 65 -1.87 5.52 -5.67
N HIS A 66 -2.34 4.33 -6.04
CA HIS A 66 -2.95 3.39 -5.12
C HIS A 66 -1.93 2.80 -4.13
N ILE A 67 -0.74 2.45 -4.61
CA ILE A 67 0.37 1.96 -3.77
C ILE A 67 0.88 3.06 -2.85
N GLU A 68 1.04 4.28 -3.36
CA GLU A 68 1.41 5.44 -2.54
C GLU A 68 0.38 5.67 -1.44
N LYS A 69 -0.92 5.60 -1.74
CA LYS A 69 -1.98 5.68 -0.73
C LYS A 69 -1.91 4.56 0.31
N ARG A 70 -1.68 3.31 -0.09
CA ARG A 70 -1.48 2.18 0.84
C ARG A 70 -0.30 2.44 1.78
N SER A 71 0.80 3.02 1.27
CA SER A 71 1.97 3.34 2.09
C SER A 71 1.81 4.57 2.99
N GLN A 72 1.02 5.58 2.56
CA GLN A 72 0.89 6.87 3.25
C GLN A 72 -0.26 6.93 4.26
N GLY A 73 -1.33 6.16 4.06
CA GLY A 73 -2.56 6.24 4.85
C GLY A 73 -2.35 6.11 6.36
N GLU A 74 -1.37 5.33 6.81
CA GLU A 74 -1.18 5.03 8.24
C GLU A 74 0.20 5.36 8.81
N ARG A 75 1.15 5.85 7.99
CA ARG A 75 2.38 6.48 8.53
C ARG A 75 2.05 7.63 9.49
N LYS A 76 0.96 8.36 9.24
CA LYS A 76 0.49 9.43 10.14
C LYS A 76 -0.07 8.87 11.45
N GLN A 77 -0.81 7.76 11.44
CA GLN A 77 -1.40 7.19 12.67
C GLN A 77 -0.35 6.52 13.57
N SER A 78 0.62 5.80 13.00
CA SER A 78 1.69 5.15 13.77
C SER A 78 2.62 6.16 14.45
N PHE A 79 3.02 7.25 13.76
CA PHE A 79 3.81 8.32 14.37
C PHE A 79 3.08 9.06 15.50
N ILE A 80 1.78 9.35 15.32
CA ILE A 80 0.98 10.03 16.35
C ILE A 80 0.82 9.14 17.58
N LYS A 81 0.53 7.83 17.42
CA LYS A 81 0.47 6.89 18.54
C LYS A 81 1.81 6.79 19.26
N SER A 82 2.93 6.62 18.55
CA SER A 82 4.24 6.49 19.19
C SER A 82 4.72 7.77 19.88
N ALA A 83 4.43 8.95 19.31
CA ALA A 83 4.81 10.24 19.91
C ALA A 83 3.95 10.59 21.13
N PHE A 84 2.68 10.21 21.12
CA PHE A 84 1.80 10.37 22.29
C PHE A 84 2.27 9.50 23.46
N ILE A 85 2.66 8.25 23.15
CA ILE A 85 3.19 7.30 24.14
C ILE A 85 4.50 7.77 24.78
N SER A 86 5.43 8.33 24.00
CA SER A 86 6.71 8.82 24.56
C SER A 86 6.56 10.05 25.47
N ASN A 87 5.53 10.86 25.25
CA ASN A 87 5.30 12.08 26.05
C ASN A 87 4.63 11.81 27.41
N LEU A 88 4.07 10.62 27.63
CA LEU A 88 3.39 10.27 28.88
C LEU A 88 4.32 9.69 29.96
N GLY A 89 5.62 9.51 29.67
CA GLY A 89 6.58 8.98 30.64
C GLY A 89 6.40 7.50 30.99
N HIS A 90 5.43 6.82 30.38
CA HIS A 90 5.19 5.40 30.63
C HIS A 90 6.32 4.54 30.04
N GLN A 91 6.89 3.67 30.87
CA GLN A 91 7.86 2.67 30.43
C GLN A 91 7.15 1.55 29.67
N LEU A 92 7.70 1.18 28.51
CA LEU A 92 7.21 0.07 27.69
C LEU A 92 7.95 -1.22 28.07
N ILE A 93 7.20 -2.30 28.29
CA ILE A 93 7.73 -3.65 28.47
C ILE A 93 7.38 -4.49 27.24
N ILE A 94 8.29 -5.38 26.87
CA ILE A 94 8.05 -6.44 25.89
C ILE A 94 7.38 -7.62 26.61
N LEU A 95 6.13 -7.92 26.27
CA LEU A 95 5.38 -9.03 26.88
C LEU A 95 5.70 -10.38 26.26
N ASP A 96 5.76 -10.42 24.93
CA ASP A 96 5.90 -11.66 24.16
C ASP A 96 6.68 -11.38 22.87
N GLU A 97 7.49 -12.33 22.45
CA GLU A 97 8.20 -12.31 21.17
C GLU A 97 7.86 -13.58 20.41
N PHE A 98 7.33 -13.42 19.19
CA PHE A 98 6.92 -14.56 18.39
C PHE A 98 7.28 -14.36 16.91
N LYS A 99 7.31 -15.48 16.19
CA LYS A 99 7.63 -15.51 14.76
C LYS A 99 6.35 -15.77 13.96
N TYR A 100 6.11 -14.95 12.94
CA TYR A 100 4.99 -15.11 12.02
C TYR A 100 5.50 -14.97 10.59
N ASN A 101 5.21 -15.95 9.74
CA ASN A 101 5.67 -16.00 8.34
C ASN A 101 7.18 -15.71 8.15
N GLY A 102 8.03 -16.21 9.04
CA GLY A 102 9.48 -16.07 8.92
C GLY A 102 10.08 -14.79 9.52
N VAL A 103 9.26 -13.82 9.91
CA VAL A 103 9.67 -12.56 10.54
C VAL A 103 9.28 -12.50 12.02
N LEU A 104 10.00 -11.71 12.81
CA LEU A 104 9.78 -11.59 14.25
C LEU A 104 8.84 -10.43 14.56
N PHE A 105 7.98 -10.62 15.55
CA PHE A 105 7.09 -9.59 16.09
C PHE A 105 7.24 -9.55 17.61
N LYS A 106 7.04 -8.37 18.19
CA LYS A 106 7.06 -8.17 19.64
C LYS A 106 5.74 -7.57 20.09
N VAL A 107 5.13 -8.15 21.12
CA VAL A 107 3.97 -7.56 21.78
C VAL A 107 4.49 -6.58 22.82
N ILE A 108 4.04 -5.34 22.73
CA ILE A 108 4.41 -4.27 23.66
C ILE A 108 3.21 -3.96 24.56
N ALA A 109 3.49 -3.79 25.86
CA ALA A 109 2.55 -3.23 26.83
C ALA A 109 3.22 -2.15 27.67
N PHE A 110 2.41 -1.47 28.46
CA PHE A 110 2.90 -0.55 29.47
C PHE A 110 3.30 -1.29 30.74
N TYR A 111 4.32 -0.76 31.42
CA TYR A 111 4.75 -1.30 32.71
C TYR A 111 3.63 -1.28 33.74
N GLU A 112 2.83 -0.21 33.75
CA GLU A 112 1.73 -0.01 34.71
C GLU A 112 0.53 -0.93 34.44
N ILE A 113 0.31 -1.32 33.18
CA ILE A 113 -0.82 -2.14 32.75
C ILE A 113 -0.29 -3.20 31.78
N PRO A 114 0.01 -4.43 32.24
CA PRO A 114 0.56 -5.51 31.41
C PRO A 114 -0.50 -6.15 30.51
N ILE A 115 -1.29 -5.32 29.83
CA ILE A 115 -2.26 -5.72 28.82
C ILE A 115 -1.63 -5.41 27.46
N ALA A 116 -1.62 -6.40 26.58
CA ALA A 116 -1.09 -6.25 25.23
C ALA A 116 -1.81 -5.12 24.49
N GLN A 117 -1.08 -4.04 24.20
CA GLN A 117 -1.66 -2.83 23.60
C GLN A 117 -1.34 -2.69 22.12
N THR A 118 -0.15 -3.15 21.71
CA THR A 118 0.27 -3.00 20.32
C THR A 118 1.34 -4.03 19.96
N ILE A 119 1.41 -4.36 18.67
CA ILE A 119 2.47 -5.17 18.11
C ILE A 119 3.52 -4.26 17.48
N ALA A 120 4.77 -4.40 17.91
CA ALA A 120 5.90 -3.81 17.22
C ALA A 120 6.01 -4.42 15.82
N GLY A 121 6.15 -3.56 14.82
CA GLY A 121 6.27 -3.98 13.42
C GLY A 121 7.37 -5.02 13.17
N PRO A 122 7.36 -5.66 11.99
CA PRO A 122 8.16 -6.84 11.70
C PRO A 122 9.66 -6.53 11.85
N LEU A 123 10.28 -7.33 12.69
CA LEU A 123 11.71 -7.30 12.99
C LEU A 123 12.40 -8.41 12.21
N CYS A 124 13.65 -8.13 11.86
CA CYS A 124 14.47 -9.12 11.21
C CYS A 124 14.85 -10.26 12.18
N PRO A 125 14.76 -11.52 11.75
CA PRO A 125 15.14 -12.67 12.58
C PRO A 125 16.63 -12.78 12.89
N ARG A 126 17.49 -12.04 12.16
CA ARG A 126 18.95 -12.04 12.36
C ARG A 126 19.40 -10.88 13.24
N CYS A 127 19.09 -9.66 12.79
CA CYS A 127 19.59 -8.42 13.37
C CYS A 127 18.65 -7.85 14.45
N HIS A 128 17.41 -8.35 14.59
CA HIS A 128 16.34 -7.79 15.43
C HIS A 128 15.98 -6.31 15.15
N HIS A 129 16.56 -5.71 14.10
CA HIS A 129 16.22 -4.36 13.67
C HIS A 129 14.93 -4.36 12.86
N ARG A 130 14.28 -3.19 12.82
CA ARG A 130 13.07 -2.97 12.04
C ARG A 130 13.35 -3.18 10.55
N LEU A 131 12.45 -3.90 9.90
CA LEU A 131 12.51 -4.06 8.45
C LEU A 131 11.99 -2.80 7.76
N THR A 132 12.65 -2.44 6.66
CA THR A 132 12.24 -1.36 5.77
C THR A 132 11.49 -1.94 4.57
N GLU A 133 10.34 -1.35 4.26
CA GLU A 133 9.53 -1.79 3.14
C GLU A 133 9.98 -1.14 1.83
N ARG A 134 10.11 -1.96 0.79
CA ARG A 134 10.35 -1.54 -0.58
C ARG A 134 9.26 -2.09 -1.48
N LEU A 135 8.49 -1.18 -2.04
CA LEU A 135 7.43 -1.44 -3.01
C LEU A 135 7.99 -1.29 -4.41
N ARG A 136 7.89 -2.32 -5.24
CA ARG A 136 8.24 -2.27 -6.66
C ARG A 136 7.03 -2.61 -7.51
N ILE A 137 6.76 -1.77 -8.50
CA ILE A 137 5.77 -2.05 -9.54
C ILE A 137 6.53 -2.69 -10.69
N ARG A 138 6.31 -3.97 -10.97
CA ARG A 138 6.76 -4.58 -12.22
C ARG A 138 5.80 -4.22 -13.35
N PHE A 139 6.29 -4.27 -14.59
CA PHE A 139 5.47 -4.07 -15.78
C PHE A 139 4.24 -5.01 -15.76
N PHE A 140 3.09 -4.51 -16.21
CA PHE A 140 1.80 -5.23 -16.20
C PHE A 140 1.33 -5.73 -14.81
N VAL A 141 0.98 -4.79 -13.93
CA VAL A 141 0.06 -4.99 -12.77
C VAL A 141 0.67 -5.70 -11.56
N LEU A 142 1.80 -6.38 -11.68
CA LEU A 142 2.40 -7.11 -10.56
C LEU A 142 3.12 -6.16 -9.58
N THR A 143 2.58 -6.06 -8.36
CA THR A 143 3.22 -5.36 -7.24
C THR A 143 4.04 -6.33 -6.43
N ASP A 144 5.35 -6.11 -6.38
CA ASP A 144 6.25 -6.83 -5.49
C ASP A 144 6.46 -6.00 -4.22
N ILE A 145 6.18 -6.62 -3.07
CA ILE A 145 6.48 -6.04 -1.77
C ILE A 145 7.64 -6.81 -1.16
N THR A 146 8.72 -6.09 -0.84
CA THR A 146 9.93 -6.67 -0.27
C THR A 146 10.33 -5.94 0.99
N LEU A 147 10.63 -6.68 2.05
CA LEU A 147 11.10 -6.15 3.33
C LEU A 147 12.61 -6.38 3.45
N HIS A 148 13.36 -5.36 3.84
CA HIS A 148 14.82 -5.41 3.93
C HIS A 148 15.34 -5.00 5.33
N CYS A 149 16.30 -5.74 5.90
CA CYS A 149 17.16 -5.27 7.01
C CYS A 149 18.49 -4.75 6.46
N CYS A 150 19.12 -3.84 7.20
CA CYS A 150 20.51 -3.42 6.99
C CYS A 150 21.51 -4.58 7.02
N CYS A 151 21.20 -5.70 7.69
CA CYS A 151 22.04 -6.91 7.70
C CYS A 151 21.99 -7.75 6.42
N GLY A 152 21.28 -7.28 5.37
CA GLY A 152 21.13 -7.99 4.11
C GLY A 152 20.02 -9.04 4.08
N PHE A 153 19.27 -9.23 5.17
CA PHE A 153 18.07 -10.06 5.16
C PHE A 153 16.98 -9.43 4.29
N SER A 154 16.40 -10.22 3.39
CA SER A 154 15.25 -9.84 2.58
C SER A 154 14.12 -10.85 2.73
N TYR A 155 12.88 -10.34 2.73
CA TYR A 155 11.67 -11.15 2.79
C TYR A 155 10.66 -10.64 1.76
N ALA A 156 10.24 -11.50 0.84
CA ALA A 156 9.20 -11.19 -0.12
C ALA A 156 7.83 -11.43 0.53
N SER A 157 6.99 -10.40 0.52
CA SER A 157 5.65 -10.43 1.12
C SER A 157 4.61 -10.09 0.07
N LYS A 158 3.38 -10.62 0.25
CA LYS A 158 2.20 -10.13 -0.46
C LYS A 158 1.56 -8.93 0.23
N HIS A 159 1.93 -8.71 1.49
CA HIS A 159 1.35 -7.73 2.39
C HIS A 159 2.37 -6.66 2.76
N THR A 160 1.91 -5.41 2.83
CA THR A 160 2.69 -4.29 3.38
C THR A 160 3.02 -4.54 4.85
N ILE A 161 3.97 -3.79 5.44
CA ILE A 161 4.27 -3.92 6.87
C ILE A 161 2.99 -3.75 7.72
N ILE A 162 2.14 -2.81 7.32
CA ILE A 162 0.91 -2.48 8.01
C ILE A 162 -0.12 -3.60 7.90
N GLU A 163 -0.32 -4.13 6.68
CA GLU A 163 -1.21 -5.26 6.46
C GLU A 163 -0.76 -6.48 7.27
N LEU A 164 0.54 -6.75 7.33
CA LEU A 164 1.11 -7.79 8.18
C LEU A 164 0.82 -7.56 9.66
N VAL A 165 0.99 -6.34 10.17
CA VAL A 165 0.69 -6.03 11.58
C VAL A 165 -0.78 -6.27 11.88
N LYS A 166 -1.69 -5.83 11.02
CA LYS A 166 -3.14 -6.05 11.18
C LYS A 166 -3.52 -7.52 11.15
N GLU A 167 -2.94 -8.27 10.21
CA GLU A 167 -3.15 -9.72 10.12
C GLU A 167 -2.70 -10.41 11.42
N VAL A 168 -1.56 -10.01 11.95
CA VAL A 168 -1.03 -10.52 13.22
C VAL A 168 -1.85 -10.08 14.43
N GLU A 169 -2.33 -8.82 14.47
CA GLU A 169 -3.26 -8.33 15.50
C GLU A 169 -4.54 -9.17 15.53
N THR A 170 -5.13 -9.45 14.35
CA THR A 170 -6.31 -10.32 14.25
C THR A 170 -6.01 -11.76 14.68
N HIS A 171 -4.83 -12.29 14.35
CA HIS A 171 -4.45 -13.65 14.74
C HIS A 171 -4.21 -13.79 16.25
N LYS A 172 -3.71 -12.74 16.91
CA LYS A 172 -3.43 -12.73 18.36
C LYS A 172 -4.63 -12.24 19.20
N ASN A 173 -5.78 -11.94 18.57
CA ASN A 173 -6.97 -11.37 19.22
C ASN A 173 -6.65 -10.10 20.03
N LEU A 174 -5.76 -9.25 19.52
CA LEU A 174 -5.44 -7.97 20.16
C LEU A 174 -6.44 -6.92 19.66
N ILE A 175 -7.03 -6.17 20.59
CA ILE A 175 -8.11 -5.18 20.37
C ILE A 175 -7.51 -3.80 20.06
#